data_AF-A0A929IFC9-F1
#
_entry.id   AF-A0A929IFC9-F1
#
_cell.length_a   1.000
_cell.length_b   1.000
_cell.length_c   1.000
_cell.angle_alpha   90.00
_cell.angle_beta   90.00
_cell.angle_gamma   90.00
#
_symmetry.space_group_name_H-M   'P 1'
#
loop_
_entity.id
_entity.type
_entity.pdbx_description
1 polymer ?
#
loop_
_entity_poly.entity_id
_entity_poly.type
_entity_poly.pdbx_seq_one_letter_code
_entity_poly.pdbx_strand_id
1 'polypeptide(L)'
;LAVGVALLLGVLRILKGWPVQYLIIGGYIGVVVMTYFAPPEIIGIAYDSGGVTTSTVTVPLVTALGVGLASTIRGRNPLTDGFGLIAFASMFPMIFVLLYGMVVQ
;
A
#
# COMPACT_ATOMS: atom_id res chain seq x y z
N LEU A 1 -3.44 -3.91 -11.35
CA LEU A 1 -4.32 -4.37 -10.25
C LEU A 1 -3.81 -3.93 -8.88
N ALA A 2 -2.54 -4.21 -8.52
CA ALA A 2 -1.98 -3.93 -7.19
C ALA A 2 -2.24 -2.50 -6.65
N VAL A 3 -1.78 -1.46 -7.35
CA VAL A 3 -1.95 -0.06 -6.91
C VAL A 3 -3.43 0.34 -6.83
N GLY A 4 -4.26 -0.13 -7.77
CA GLY A 4 -5.71 0.14 -7.76
C GLY A 4 -6.41 -0.44 -6.52
N VAL A 5 -6.06 -1.67 -6.14
CA VAL A 5 -6.57 -2.31 -4.91
C VAL A 5 -6.07 -1.57 -3.66
N ALA A 6 -4.81 -1.13 -3.67
CA ALA A 6 -4.22 -0.34 -2.58
C ALA A 6 -4.99 0.98 -2.37
N LEU A 7 -5.30 1.68 -3.45
CA LEU A 7 -6.06 2.93 -3.40
C LEU A 7 -7.49 2.69 -2.94
N LEU A 8 -8.15 1.64 -3.45
CA LEU A 8 -9.50 1.28 -3.04
C LEU A 8 -9.57 1.01 -1.53
N LEU A 9 -8.67 0.17 -1.01
CA LEU A 9 -8.62 -0.16 0.42
C LEU A 9 -8.24 1.04 1.28
N GLY A 10 -7.31 1.88 0.82
CA GLY A 10 -6.93 3.09 1.53
C GLY A 10 -8.06 4.12 1.58
N VAL A 11 -8.81 4.30 0.51
CA VAL A 11 -10.03 5.13 0.48
C VAL A 11 -11.09 4.58 1.43
N LEU A 12 -11.36 3.27 1.37
CA LEU A 12 -12.30 2.62 2.29
C LEU A 12 -11.89 2.79 3.76
N ARG A 13 -10.59 2.70 4.05
CA ARG A 13 -10.04 2.95 5.39
C ARG A 13 -10.28 4.40 5.85
N ILE A 14 -10.08 5.40 4.99
CA ILE A 14 -10.32 6.82 5.34
C ILE A 14 -11.81 7.03 5.65
N LEU A 15 -12.71 6.44 4.85
CA LEU A 15 -14.15 6.52 5.07
C LEU A 15 -14.57 5.86 6.40
N LYS A 16 -14.07 4.65 6.67
CA LYS A 16 -14.38 3.89 7.90
C LYS A 16 -13.62 4.38 9.13
N GLY A 17 -12.56 5.15 8.96
CA GLY A 17 -11.73 5.65 10.05
C GLY A 17 -10.85 4.60 10.71
N TRP A 18 -10.44 3.57 9.97
CA TRP A 18 -9.60 2.53 10.55
C TRP A 18 -8.19 3.05 10.81
N PRO A 19 -7.54 2.63 11.92
CA PRO A 19 -6.18 3.05 12.21
C PRO A 19 -5.23 2.47 11.17
N VAL A 20 -4.44 3.32 10.51
CA VAL A 20 -3.47 2.89 9.47
C VAL A 20 -2.45 1.90 10.02
N GLN A 21 -2.05 2.07 11.28
CA GLN A 21 -0.95 1.33 11.90
C GLN A 21 -1.20 -0.18 11.83
N TYR A 22 -2.42 -0.63 12.18
CA TYR A 22 -2.76 -2.05 12.20
C TYR A 22 -2.71 -2.69 10.82
N LEU A 23 -3.15 -1.96 9.79
CA LEU A 23 -3.13 -2.45 8.41
C LEU A 23 -1.70 -2.52 7.85
N ILE A 24 -0.85 -1.55 8.19
CA ILE A 24 0.56 -1.54 7.79
C ILE A 24 1.33 -2.64 8.52
N ILE A 25 1.16 -2.76 9.83
CA ILE A 25 1.80 -3.81 10.63
C ILE A 25 1.38 -5.19 10.11
N GLY A 26 0.07 -5.43 9.97
CA GLY A 26 -0.46 -6.70 9.47
C GLY A 26 0.01 -7.01 8.05
N GLY A 27 0.01 -6.00 7.17
CA GLY A 27 0.47 -6.15 5.79
C GLY A 27 1.97 -6.49 5.69
N TYR A 28 2.83 -5.83 6.46
CA TYR A 28 4.26 -6.15 6.50
C TYR A 28 4.57 -7.47 7.18
N ILE A 29 3.82 -7.86 8.22
CA ILE A 29 3.90 -9.23 8.77
C ILE A 29 3.59 -10.23 7.64
N GLY A 30 2.53 -9.99 6.86
CA GLY A 30 2.21 -10.80 5.69
C GLY A 30 3.34 -10.85 4.67
N VAL A 31 3.95 -9.70 4.33
CA VAL A 31 5.11 -9.63 3.42
C VAL A 31 6.28 -10.48 3.92
N VAL A 32 6.63 -10.37 5.20
CA VAL A 32 7.73 -11.16 5.80
C VAL A 32 7.42 -12.65 5.74
N VAL A 33 6.18 -13.04 6.08
CA VAL A 33 5.74 -14.45 6.00
C VAL A 33 5.82 -14.96 4.56
N MET A 34 5.28 -14.22 3.58
CA MET A 34 5.34 -14.61 2.17
C MET A 34 6.77 -14.70 1.65
N THR A 35 7.65 -13.79 2.08
CA THR A 35 9.06 -13.78 1.67
C THR A 35 9.78 -15.07 2.08
N TYR A 36 9.41 -15.68 3.22
CA TYR A 36 9.97 -16.96 3.64
C TYR A 36 9.63 -18.12 2.69
N PHE A 37 8.48 -18.04 2.01
CA PHE A 37 7.99 -19.08 1.10
C PHE A 37 8.19 -18.73 -0.38
N ALA A 38 8.62 -17.51 -0.71
CA ALA A 38 8.75 -17.05 -2.08
C ALA A 38 10.06 -17.54 -2.74
N PRO A 39 10.06 -17.79 -4.06
CA PRO A 39 11.27 -18.10 -4.82
C PRO A 39 12.32 -16.98 -4.68
N PRO A 40 13.62 -17.30 -4.48
CA PRO A 40 14.66 -16.28 -4.29
C PRO A 40 14.74 -15.23 -5.41
N GLU A 41 14.39 -15.62 -6.64
CA GLU A 41 14.46 -14.78 -7.83
C GLU A 41 13.41 -13.65 -7.80
N ILE A 42 12.24 -13.89 -7.18
CA ILE A 42 11.16 -12.90 -7.14
C ILE A 42 11.30 -11.91 -5.99
N ILE A 43 11.98 -12.29 -4.90
CA ILE A 43 12.06 -11.48 -3.67
C ILE A 43 12.61 -10.09 -3.99
N GLY A 44 13.75 -9.99 -4.69
CA GLY A 44 14.34 -8.69 -5.04
C GLY A 44 13.39 -7.82 -5.87
N ILE A 45 12.72 -8.42 -6.86
CA ILE A 45 11.75 -7.73 -7.72
C ILE A 45 10.54 -7.25 -6.91
N ALA A 46 10.06 -8.07 -5.97
CA ALA A 46 8.93 -7.70 -5.13
C ALA A 46 9.22 -6.48 -4.26
N TYR A 47 10.38 -6.44 -3.60
CA TYR A 47 10.76 -5.30 -2.76
C TYR A 47 11.07 -4.05 -3.58
N ASP A 48 11.64 -4.18 -4.78
CA ASP A 48 11.84 -3.05 -5.70
C ASP A 48 10.52 -2.51 -6.26
N SER A 49 9.54 -3.39 -6.49
CA SER A 49 8.21 -3.01 -7.00
C SER A 49 7.45 -2.05 -6.08
N GLY A 50 7.72 -2.08 -4.78
CA GLY A 50 7.17 -1.11 -3.84
C GLY A 50 7.66 0.33 -4.10
N GLY A 51 8.86 0.48 -4.66
CA GLY A 51 9.47 1.75 -5.07
C GLY A 51 8.83 2.39 -6.30
N VAL A 52 8.06 1.64 -7.10
CA VAL A 52 7.31 2.20 -8.25
C VAL A 52 6.35 3.30 -7.79
N THR A 53 5.88 3.22 -6.55
CA THR A 53 4.93 4.20 -5.99
C THR A 53 5.60 5.43 -5.38
N THR A 54 6.92 5.43 -5.22
CA THR A 54 7.71 6.60 -4.80
C THR A 54 8.15 7.48 -5.98
N SER A 55 7.64 7.22 -7.18
CA SER A 55 7.94 8.05 -8.35
C SER A 55 7.44 9.49 -8.17
N THR A 56 8.12 10.43 -8.82
CA THR A 56 7.77 11.85 -8.83
C THR A 56 6.37 12.14 -9.37
N VAL A 57 5.77 11.18 -10.08
CA VAL A 57 4.41 11.28 -10.63
C VAL A 57 3.38 10.67 -9.67
N THR A 58 3.65 9.49 -9.12
CA THR A 58 2.66 8.76 -8.31
C THR A 58 2.50 9.34 -6.91
N VAL A 59 3.58 9.81 -6.27
CA VAL A 59 3.49 10.34 -4.90
C VAL A 59 2.57 11.56 -4.82
N PRO A 60 2.71 12.60 -5.66
CA PRO A 60 1.81 13.76 -5.58
C PRO A 60 0.35 13.38 -5.86
N LEU A 61 0.10 12.47 -6.82
CA LEU A 61 -1.25 12.03 -7.15
C LEU A 61 -1.94 11.31 -5.98
N VAL A 62 -1.25 10.33 -5.39
CA VAL A 62 -1.77 9.57 -4.25
C VAL A 62 -1.93 10.46 -3.03
N THR A 63 -0.99 11.38 -2.79
CA THR A 63 -1.06 12.35 -1.70
C THR A 63 -2.25 13.29 -1.88
N ALA A 64 -2.43 13.86 -3.08
CA ALA A 64 -3.54 14.75 -3.38
C ALA A 64 -4.89 14.06 -3.18
N LEU A 65 -5.02 12.80 -3.63
CA LEU A 65 -6.23 11.99 -3.41
C LEU A 65 -6.49 11.74 -1.91
N GLY A 66 -5.48 11.28 -1.17
CA GLY A 66 -5.62 10.94 0.25
C GLY A 66 -5.91 12.17 1.12
N VAL A 67 -5.12 13.23 0.95
CA VAL A 67 -5.27 14.51 1.68
C VAL A 67 -6.59 15.18 1.31
N GLY A 68 -6.94 15.23 0.02
CA GLY A 68 -8.20 15.81 -0.45
C GLY A 68 -9.44 15.07 0.07
N LEU A 69 -9.39 13.73 0.11
CA LEU A 69 -10.48 12.96 0.69
C LEU A 69 -10.58 13.18 2.21
N ALA A 70 -9.46 13.12 2.92
CA ALA A 70 -9.45 13.31 4.37
C ALA A 70 -9.82 14.74 4.80
N SER A 71 -9.60 15.77 3.97
CA SER A 71 -9.97 17.15 4.29
C SER A 71 -11.47 17.44 4.14
N THR A 72 -12.18 16.65 3.34
CA THR A 72 -13.63 16.81 3.12
C THR A 72 -14.48 16.06 4.15
N ILE A 73 -13.90 15.09 4.86
CA ILE A 73 -14.61 14.26 5.84
C ILE A 73 -14.39 14.81 7.25
N ARG A 74 -15.48 15.19 7.93
CA ARG A 74 -15.44 15.65 9.33
C ARG A 74 -14.84 14.58 10.25
N GLY A 75 -13.91 15.01 11.11
CA GLY A 75 -13.25 14.13 12.08
C GLY A 75 -12.10 13.31 11.51
N ARG A 76 -11.67 13.56 10.26
CA ARG A 76 -10.44 13.00 9.69
C ARG A 76 -9.32 14.02 9.70
N ASN A 77 -8.10 13.53 9.85
CA ASN A 77 -6.90 14.35 9.84
C ASN A 77 -6.14 14.09 8.52
N PRO A 78 -5.97 15.09 7.65
CA PRO A 78 -5.31 14.90 6.36
C PRO A 78 -3.89 14.35 6.44
N LEU A 79 -3.16 14.66 7.53
CA LEU A 79 -1.82 14.13 7.74
C LEU A 79 -1.84 12.63 8.12
N THR A 80 -2.64 12.22 9.09
CA THR A 80 -2.62 10.83 9.59
C THR A 80 -3.51 9.89 8.78
N ASP A 81 -4.63 10.39 8.26
CA ASP A 81 -5.56 9.63 7.43
C ASP A 81 -5.21 9.72 5.94
N GLY A 82 -4.90 10.92 5.44
CA GLY A 82 -4.61 11.14 4.03
C GLY A 82 -3.23 10.66 3.60
N PHE A 83 -2.16 11.07 4.31
CA PHE A 83 -0.79 10.71 3.93
C PHE A 83 -0.50 9.20 4.06
N GLY A 84 -1.21 8.51 4.96
CA GLY A 84 -1.12 7.06 5.13
C GLY A 84 -1.49 6.27 3.87
N LEU A 85 -2.17 6.88 2.89
CA LEU A 85 -2.51 6.25 1.60
C LEU A 85 -1.27 5.85 0.79
N ILE A 86 -0.16 6.59 0.92
CA ILE A 86 1.10 6.31 0.22
C ILE A 86 1.69 4.98 0.69
N ALA A 87 1.60 4.70 2.00
CA ALA A 87 2.11 3.45 2.57
C ALA A 87 1.40 2.22 1.98
N PHE A 88 0.10 2.30 1.74
CA PHE A 88 -0.65 1.25 1.05
C PHE A 88 -0.21 1.11 -0.39
N ALA A 89 -0.05 2.23 -1.10
CA ALA A 89 0.37 2.22 -2.50
C ALA A 89 1.71 1.49 -2.67
N SER A 90 2.63 1.59 -1.72
CA SER A 90 3.92 0.89 -1.76
C SER A 90 3.85 -0.58 -1.31
N MET A 91 3.07 -0.89 -0.28
CA MET A 91 3.01 -2.24 0.30
C MET A 91 2.31 -3.27 -0.61
N PHE A 92 1.23 -2.89 -1.27
CA PHE A 92 0.42 -3.82 -2.08
C PHE A 92 1.13 -4.36 -3.32
N PRO A 93 1.91 -3.58 -4.09
CA PRO A 93 2.77 -4.10 -5.14
C PRO A 93 3.69 -5.24 -4.67
N MET A 94 4.35 -5.08 -3.51
CA MET A 94 5.21 -6.12 -2.95
C MET A 94 4.42 -7.42 -2.72
N ILE A 95 3.26 -7.32 -2.07
CA ILE A 95 2.37 -8.47 -1.81
C ILE A 95 1.97 -9.16 -3.13
N PHE A 96 1.57 -8.38 -4.14
CA PHE A 96 1.14 -8.93 -5.43
C PHE A 96 2.28 -9.62 -6.18
N VAL A 97 3.49 -9.06 -6.15
CA VAL A 97 4.65 -9.66 -6.83
C VAL A 97 5.12 -10.92 -6.11
N LEU A 98 5.13 -10.94 -4.78
CA LEU A 98 5.41 -12.16 -3.99
C LEU A 98 4.39 -13.26 -4.31
N LEU A 99 3.09 -12.95 -4.26
CA LEU A 99 2.03 -13.90 -4.60
C LEU A 99 2.13 -14.40 -6.04
N TYR A 100 2.45 -13.50 -6.99
CA TYR A 100 2.67 -13.88 -8.37
C TYR A 100 3.81 -14.89 -8.52
N GLY A 101 4.96 -14.60 -7.89
CA GLY A 101 6.10 -15.52 -7.88
C GLY A 101 5.73 -16.87 -7.30
N MET A 102 5.00 -16.92 -6.18
CA MET A 102 4.60 -18.18 -5.54
C MET A 102 3.59 -19.02 -6.34
N VAL A 103 2.78 -18.40 -7.21
CA VAL A 103 1.75 -19.10 -7.99
C VAL A 103 2.26 -19.54 -9.36
N VAL A 104 3.18 -18.78 -9.95
CA VAL A 104 3.60 -18.94 -11.36
C VAL A 104 5.00 -19.53 -11.49
N GLN A 105 5.88 -19.35 -10.50
CA GLN A 105 7.19 -20.02 -10.44
C GLN A 105 7.13 -21.20 -9.47
#